data_AF-A0A5D3JWK8-F1
#
_entry.id   AF-A0A5D3JWK8-F1
#
_cell.length_a   1.000
_cell.length_b   1.000
_cell.length_c   1.000
_cell.angle_alpha   90.00
_cell.angle_beta   90.00
_cell.angle_gamma   90.00
#
_symmetry.space_group_name_H-M   'P 1'
#
loop_
_entity.id
_entity.type
_entity.pdbx_description
1 polymer ?
#
loop_
_entity_poly.entity_id
_entity_poly.type
_entity_poly.pdbx_seq_one_letter_code
_entity_poly.pdbx_strand_id
1 'polypeptide(L)' 'MQDGAKEIACAISTSAMDDLERGPRTHPSEREAQFTRLRDRIEAQAASKYRATEFEGTPPGIVLRSIDFRG' A
#
# COMPACT_ATOMS: atom_id res chain seq x y z
N MET A 1 5.59 2.63 -7.24
CA MET A 1 4.71 2.89 -8.42
C MET A 1 5.49 3.74 -9.41
N GLN A 2 5.12 3.73 -10.69
CA GLN A 2 5.72 4.61 -11.69
C GLN A 2 4.64 5.48 -12.34
N ASP A 3 4.98 6.75 -12.58
CA ASP A 3 4.18 7.73 -13.32
C ASP A 3 5.05 8.26 -14.48
N GLY A 4 4.88 7.66 -15.66
CA GLY A 4 5.79 7.85 -16.79
C GLY A 4 7.23 7.49 -16.42
N ALA A 5 8.13 8.48 -16.47
CA ALA A 5 9.54 8.31 -16.09
C ALA A 5 9.81 8.51 -14.59
N LYS A 6 8.81 8.92 -13.80
CA LYS A 6 8.95 9.21 -12.38
C LYS A 6 8.68 7.96 -11.55
N GLU A 7 9.66 7.55 -10.76
CA GLU A 7 9.46 6.56 -9.72
C GLU A 7 8.89 7.22 -8.45
N ILE A 8 7.83 6.63 -7.91
CA ILE A 8 7.18 7.11 -6.68
C ILE A 8 7.32 6.01 -5.63
N ALA A 9 8.08 6.33 -4.59
CA ALA A 9 8.24 5.47 -3.43
C ALA A 9 6.87 5.21 -2.78
N CYS A 10 6.55 3.94 -2.58
CA CYS A 10 5.31 3.50 -1.94
C CYS A 10 5.64 2.50 -0.84
N ALA A 11 5.00 2.66 0.31
CA ALA A 11 5.08 1.71 1.41
C ALA A 11 3.67 1.35 1.88
N ILE A 12 3.52 0.13 2.39
CA ILE A 12 2.31 -0.31 3.06
C ILE A 12 2.69 -0.98 4.39
N SER A 13 1.94 -0.72 5.45
CA SER A 13 2.18 -1.39 6.73
C SER A 13 1.70 -2.84 6.69
N THR A 14 2.38 -3.72 7.43
CA THR A 14 1.96 -5.13 7.59
C THR A 14 0.56 -5.25 8.18
N SER A 15 0.20 -4.37 9.12
CA SER A 15 -1.15 -4.29 9.67
C SER A 15 -2.20 -3.94 8.61
N ALA A 16 -1.89 -3.06 7.67
CA ALA A 16 -2.81 -2.71 6.59
C ALA A 16 -3.04 -3.90 5.65
N MET A 17 -1.98 -4.67 5.34
CA MET A 17 -2.13 -5.89 4.54
C MET A 17 -2.98 -6.95 5.24
N ASP A 18 -2.76 -7.17 6.54
CA ASP A 18 -3.56 -8.12 7.33
C ASP A 18 -5.04 -7.71 7.39
N ASP A 19 -5.31 -6.44 7.68
CA ASP A 19 -6.67 -5.90 7.74
C ASP A 19 -7.36 -5.99 6.36
N LEU A 20 -6.60 -5.82 5.27
CA LEU A 20 -7.11 -5.83 3.90
C LEU A 20 -7.48 -7.24 3.41
N GLU A 21 -6.71 -8.27 3.80
CA GLU A 21 -6.96 -9.68 3.48
C GLU A 21 -8.17 -10.24 4.25
N ARG A 22 -8.56 -9.61 5.37
CA ARG A 22 -9.68 -10.01 6.24
C ARG A 22 -9.56 -11.46 6.74
N GLY A 23 -8.38 -11.80 7.27
CA GLY A 23 -8.08 -13.12 7.80
C GLY A 23 -7.15 -13.10 9.01
N PRO A 24 -6.66 -14.26 9.47
CA PRO A 24 -5.59 -14.33 10.46
C PRO A 24 -4.36 -13.55 9.98
N ARG A 25 -3.57 -13.02 10.92
CA ARG A 25 -2.32 -12.33 10.57
C ARG A 25 -1.40 -13.25 9.79
N THR A 26 -0.91 -12.78 8.65
CA THR A 26 -0.01 -13.57 7.80
C THR A 26 1.35 -13.72 8.47
N HIS A 27 1.91 -14.93 8.37
CA HIS A 27 3.26 -15.19 8.86
C HIS A 27 4.28 -14.32 8.13
N PRO A 28 5.35 -13.82 8.78
CA PRO A 28 6.36 -12.96 8.12
C PRO A 28 6.94 -13.54 6.83
N SER A 29 7.11 -14.87 6.74
CA SER A 29 7.63 -15.54 5.54
C SER A 29 6.66 -15.55 4.36
N GLU A 30 5.37 -15.30 4.58
CA GLU A 30 4.32 -15.30 3.55
C GLU A 30 3.92 -13.88 3.13
N ARG A 31 4.62 -12.85 3.63
CA ARG A 31 4.27 -11.44 3.38
C ARG A 31 4.36 -11.04 1.92
N GLU A 32 5.35 -11.54 1.20
CA GLU A 32 5.47 -11.28 -0.23
C GLU A 32 4.31 -11.90 -1.02
N ALA A 33 3.88 -13.11 -0.64
CA ALA A 33 2.73 -13.77 -1.24
C ALA A 33 1.42 -13.03 -0.92
N GLN A 34 1.25 -12.56 0.32
CA GLN A 34 0.12 -11.70 0.72
C GLN A 34 0.08 -10.41 -0.07
N PHE A 35 1.22 -9.70 -0.17
CA PHE A 35 1.34 -8.49 -0.96
C PHE A 35 0.94 -8.74 -2.42
N THR A 36 1.42 -9.84 -3.01
CA THR A 36 1.10 -10.22 -4.40
C THR A 36 -0.40 -10.44 -4.60
N ARG A 37 -1.09 -11.12 -3.67
CA ARG A 37 -2.55 -11.32 -3.75
C ARG A 37 -3.34 -10.03 -3.63
N LEU A 38 -2.84 -9.07 -2.85
CA LEU A 38 -3.50 -7.79 -2.57
C LEU A 38 -3.06 -6.67 -3.53
N ARG A 39 -2.12 -6.95 -4.43
CA ARG A 39 -1.40 -5.96 -5.23
C ARG A 39 -2.34 -4.98 -5.93
N ASP A 40 -3.36 -5.46 -6.62
CA ASP A 40 -4.29 -4.59 -7.36
C ASP A 40 -5.01 -3.58 -6.45
N ARG A 41 -5.41 -4.01 -5.24
CA ARG A 41 -6.07 -3.13 -4.26
C ARG A 41 -5.09 -2.12 -3.66
N ILE A 42 -3.86 -2.55 -3.39
CA ILE A 42 -2.78 -1.70 -2.87
C ILE A 42 -2.42 -0.63 -3.91
N GLU A 43 -2.21 -1.03 -5.18
CA GLU A 43 -1.89 -0.11 -6.28
C GLU A 43 -3.02 0.88 -6.55
N ALA A 44 -4.28 0.42 -6.54
CA ALA A 44 -5.44 1.31 -6.71
C ALA A 44 -5.50 2.38 -5.60
N GLN A 45 -5.26 1.98 -4.34
CA GLN A 45 -5.26 2.92 -3.21
C GLN A 45 -4.05 3.87 -3.27
N ALA A 46 -2.87 3.38 -3.64
CA ALA A 46 -1.69 4.23 -3.83
C ALA A 46 -1.92 5.29 -4.91
N ALA A 47 -2.52 4.89 -6.04
CA ALA A 47 -2.88 5.80 -7.12
C ALA A 47 -3.96 6.82 -6.67
N SER A 48 -4.89 6.41 -5.82
CA SER A 48 -5.89 7.31 -5.22
C SER A 48 -5.22 8.41 -4.37
N LYS A 49 -4.36 8.03 -3.42
CA LYS A 49 -3.59 8.99 -2.60
C LYS A 49 -2.69 9.89 -3.43
N TYR A 50 -2.03 9.33 -4.45
CA TYR A 50 -1.20 10.11 -5.36
C TYR A 50 -1.99 11.21 -6.07
N ARG A 51 -3.18 10.90 -6.61
CA ARG A 51 -4.07 11.89 -7.23
C ARG A 51 -4.60 12.92 -6.23
N ALA A 52 -4.82 12.52 -4.98
CA ALA A 52 -5.20 13.41 -3.89
C ALA A 52 -4.01 14.25 -3.36
N THR A 53 -2.81 14.06 -3.90
CA THR A 53 -1.57 14.73 -3.47
C THR A 53 -1.20 14.47 -1.99
N GLU A 54 -1.62 13.34 -1.45
CA GLU A 54 -1.37 12.92 -0.07
C GLU A 54 -0.01 12.22 0.07
N PHE A 55 1.07 13.00 -0.06
CA PHE A 55 2.43 12.51 0.14
C PHE A 55 2.84 12.60 1.62
N GLU A 56 3.61 11.62 2.06
CA GLU A 56 4.11 11.50 3.43
C GLU A 56 5.62 11.27 3.45
N GLY A 57 6.28 11.75 4.52
CA GLY A 57 7.71 11.52 4.77
C GLY A 57 8.68 12.45 4.02
N THR A 58 9.97 12.21 4.25
CA THR A 58 11.10 12.92 3.61
C THR A 58 12.15 11.88 3.19
N PRO A 59 12.35 11.59 1.89
CA PRO A 59 11.68 12.20 0.74
C PRO A 59 10.17 11.85 0.64
N PRO A 60 9.35 12.70 -0.02
CA PRO A 60 7.91 12.47 -0.12
C PRO A 60 7.56 11.20 -0.90
N GLY A 61 6.73 10.34 -0.32
CA GLY A 61 6.22 9.12 -0.94
C GLY A 61 4.77 8.84 -0.56
N ILE A 62 4.23 7.71 -0.98
CA ILE A 62 2.88 7.27 -0.60
C ILE A 62 2.99 6.21 0.48
N VAL A 63 2.32 6.42 1.61
CA VAL A 63 2.26 5.46 2.72
C VAL A 63 0.81 4.99 2.90
N LEU A 64 0.60 3.69 2.76
CA LEU A 64 -0.68 3.03 2.93
C LEU A 64 -0.79 2.43 4.34
N ARG A 65 -1.80 2.87 5.07
CA ARG A 65 -2.15 2.46 6.43
C ARG A 65 -3.54 1.84 6.41
N SER A 66 -3.89 1.08 7.44
CA SER A 66 -5.20 0.41 7.52
C SER A 66 -6.39 1.37 7.32
N ILE A 67 -6.25 2.62 7.77
CA ILE A 67 -7.29 3.66 7.62
C ILE A 67 -7.57 4.01 6.15
N ASP A 68 -6.59 3.87 5.27
CA ASP A 68 -6.73 4.23 3.86
C ASP A 68 -7.62 3.23 3.11
N PHE A 69 -7.86 2.04 3.68
CA PHE A 69 -8.70 1.00 3.10
C PHE A 69 -10.09 0.93 3.76
N ARG A 70 -10.39 1.84 4.69
CA ARG A 70 -11.70 1.95 5.32
C ARG A 70 -12.58 2.86 4.46
N GLY A 71 -13.21 2.26 3.45
CA GLY A 71 -14.33 2.84 2.68
C GLY A 71 -15.65 2.23 3.12
#